data_AF-A0A1Z9Z1D9-F1
#
_entry.id   AF-A0A1Z9Z1D9-F1
#
_cell.length_a   1.000
_cell.length_b   1.000
_cell.length_c   1.000
_cell.angle_alpha   90.00
_cell.angle_beta   90.00
_cell.angle_gamma   90.00
#
_symmetry.space_group_name_H-M   'P 1'
#
loop_
_entity.id
_entity.type
_entity.pdbx_description
1 polymer ?
#
loop_
_entity_poly.entity_id
_entity_poly.type
_entity_poly.pdbx_seq_one_letter_code
_entity_poly.pdbx_strand_id
1 'polypeptide(L)'
;MLSQSIGWCGKLPIQADFIQSNRFSNIEKNIMDWIIKGQNHLGEKLVKMNDSYIVNFYYFSNKNFSEEGKFVRGVLFNSRDQRGRICPFVMFCVDEKAPLKEIFLIFFQKLNDFKFKFSLLNSLLIDDQIFTNLMEAVPTLDLNGRILEPMDYWVELYPTFSGLELKVEKTNHIVYRKLMLK
;
A
#
# COMPACT_ATOMS: atom_id res chain seq x y z
N MET A 1 4.27 19.94 -9.91
CA MET A 1 3.77 19.88 -8.52
C MET A 1 3.57 18.43 -8.16
N LEU A 2 4.34 17.84 -7.24
CA LEU A 2 4.29 16.40 -6.95
C LEU A 2 2.89 15.91 -6.54
N SER A 3 2.11 16.76 -5.87
CA SER A 3 0.70 16.50 -5.51
C SER A 3 -0.21 16.21 -6.71
N GLN A 4 0.18 16.64 -7.92
CA GLN A 4 -0.56 16.34 -9.14
C GLN A 4 -0.33 14.91 -9.63
N SER A 5 0.80 14.31 -9.27
CA SER A 5 1.20 12.95 -9.63
C SER A 5 0.72 11.89 -8.62
N ILE A 6 0.01 12.32 -7.56
CA ILE A 6 -0.52 11.44 -6.52
C ILE A 6 -1.98 11.08 -6.80
N GLY A 7 -2.28 9.78 -6.78
CA GLY A 7 -3.62 9.22 -6.83
C GLY A 7 -3.93 8.43 -5.56
N TRP A 8 -5.22 8.17 -5.34
CA TRP A 8 -5.70 7.37 -4.22
C TRP A 8 -7.04 6.72 -4.57
N CYS A 9 -7.32 5.56 -3.99
CA CYS A 9 -8.61 4.88 -4.10
C CYS A 9 -8.83 3.90 -2.96
N GLY A 10 -10.08 3.67 -2.56
CA GLY A 10 -10.43 2.70 -1.52
C GLY A 10 -11.54 3.16 -0.59
N LYS A 11 -11.52 2.64 0.65
CA LYS A 11 -12.45 3.06 1.71
C LYS A 11 -11.71 3.53 2.95
N LEU A 12 -12.30 4.48 3.67
CA LEU A 12 -11.84 4.93 4.98
C LEU A 12 -13.01 4.91 5.99
N PRO A 13 -12.76 4.70 7.30
CA PRO A 13 -13.82 4.59 8.32
C PRO A 13 -14.68 5.84 8.51
N ILE A 14 -14.26 6.95 7.92
CA ILE A 14 -14.94 8.26 7.95
C ILE A 14 -15.99 8.42 6.86
N GLN A 15 -16.07 7.49 5.90
CA GLN A 15 -16.93 7.59 4.73
C GLN A 15 -17.66 6.27 4.51
N ALA A 16 -18.92 6.34 4.05
CA ALA A 16 -19.71 5.15 3.71
C ALA A 16 -19.37 4.60 2.32
N ASP A 17 -19.03 5.48 1.39
CA ASP A 17 -18.82 5.15 -0.02
C ASP A 17 -17.35 4.97 -0.36
N PHE A 18 -17.11 4.32 -1.50
CA PHE A 18 -15.78 4.21 -2.09
C PHE A 18 -15.32 5.59 -2.56
N ILE A 19 -14.08 5.96 -2.24
CA ILE A 19 -13.47 7.21 -2.69
C ILE A 19 -12.29 6.97 -3.60
N GLN A 20 -12.08 7.89 -4.53
CA GLN A 20 -10.97 7.87 -5.47
C GLN A 20 -10.61 9.29 -5.92
N SER A 21 -9.40 9.46 -6.47
CA SER A 21 -8.92 10.76 -6.94
C SER A 21 -9.54 11.18 -8.28
N ASN A 22 -10.04 10.21 -9.06
CA ASN A 22 -10.59 10.37 -10.42
C ASN A 22 -9.59 10.92 -11.45
N ARG A 23 -8.32 11.12 -11.09
CA ARG A 23 -7.29 11.61 -12.02
C ARG A 23 -6.63 10.48 -12.81
N PHE A 24 -6.58 9.29 -12.22
CA PHE A 24 -5.83 8.15 -12.73
C PHE A 24 -6.73 6.91 -12.84
N SER A 25 -7.95 7.06 -13.36
CA SER A 25 -9.01 6.05 -13.29
C SER A 25 -8.61 4.66 -13.80
N ASN A 26 -7.78 4.57 -14.85
CA ASN A 26 -7.29 3.27 -15.33
C ASN A 26 -6.35 2.61 -14.32
N ILE A 27 -5.44 3.37 -13.71
CA ILE A 27 -4.52 2.87 -12.68
C ILE A 27 -5.29 2.50 -11.41
N GLU A 28 -6.22 3.34 -10.97
CA GLU A 28 -7.11 3.08 -9.83
C GLU A 28 -7.86 1.75 -10.04
N LYS A 29 -8.45 1.56 -11.22
CA LYS A 29 -9.12 0.31 -11.59
C LYS A 29 -8.16 -0.88 -11.62
N ASN A 30 -6.99 -0.76 -12.25
CA ASN A 30 -6.02 -1.84 -12.36
C ASN A 30 -5.53 -2.32 -10.99
N ILE A 31 -5.26 -1.37 -10.08
CA ILE A 31 -4.88 -1.66 -8.69
C ILE A 31 -6.02 -2.40 -7.97
N MET A 32 -7.25 -1.88 -8.05
CA MET A 32 -8.39 -2.50 -7.36
C MET A 32 -8.74 -3.88 -7.93
N ASP A 33 -8.70 -4.05 -9.25
CA ASP A 33 -8.88 -5.35 -9.91
C ASP A 33 -7.82 -6.35 -9.46
N TRP A 34 -6.57 -5.90 -9.31
CA TRP A 34 -5.49 -6.74 -8.79
C TRP A 34 -5.75 -7.18 -7.34
N ILE A 35 -6.18 -6.25 -6.47
CA ILE A 35 -6.55 -6.54 -5.07
C ILE A 35 -7.71 -7.54 -5.02
N ILE A 36 -8.79 -7.29 -5.77
CA ILE A 36 -10.02 -8.10 -5.78
C ILE A 36 -9.76 -9.51 -6.33
N LYS A 37 -8.96 -9.62 -7.39
CA LYS A 37 -8.58 -10.92 -7.97
C LYS A 37 -7.65 -11.73 -7.06
N GLY A 38 -7.20 -11.15 -5.94
CA GLY A 38 -6.41 -11.86 -4.95
C GLY A 38 -5.06 -12.36 -5.49
N GLN A 39 -4.52 -11.71 -6.53
CA GLN A 39 -3.28 -12.17 -7.13
C GLN A 39 -2.17 -12.20 -6.07
N ASN A 40 -1.45 -13.31 -6.01
CA ASN A 40 -0.33 -13.56 -5.09
C ASN A 40 -0.70 -13.59 -3.59
N HIS A 41 -1.92 -14.04 -3.23
CA HIS A 41 -2.40 -14.22 -1.84
C HIS A 41 -2.49 -12.94 -0.99
N LEU A 42 -1.82 -11.84 -1.36
CA LEU A 42 -1.84 -10.58 -0.63
C LEU A 42 -3.20 -9.89 -0.77
N GLY A 43 -3.77 -9.81 -1.98
CA GLY A 43 -5.12 -9.29 -2.18
C GLY A 43 -6.17 -10.09 -1.40
N GLU A 44 -6.02 -11.42 -1.38
CA GLU A 44 -6.88 -12.30 -0.59
C GLU A 44 -6.71 -12.07 0.92
N LYS A 45 -5.47 -11.93 1.42
CA LYS A 45 -5.16 -11.60 2.82
C LYS A 45 -5.74 -10.25 3.22
N LEU A 46 -5.62 -9.23 2.37
CA LEU A 46 -6.16 -7.88 2.59
C LEU A 46 -7.69 -7.84 2.62
N VAL A 47 -8.36 -8.70 1.84
CA VAL A 47 -9.82 -8.76 1.75
C VAL A 47 -10.42 -9.72 2.78
N LYS A 48 -9.71 -10.80 3.14
CA LYS A 48 -10.19 -11.87 4.04
C LYS A 48 -9.69 -11.76 5.48
N MET A 49 -8.72 -10.90 5.82
CA MET A 49 -8.39 -10.58 7.22
C MET A 49 -9.53 -9.78 7.85
N ASN A 50 -10.60 -10.50 8.20
CA ASN A 50 -11.79 -9.99 8.88
C ASN A 50 -11.54 -9.78 10.39
N ASP A 51 -10.51 -10.43 10.96
CA ASP A 51 -10.38 -10.62 12.42
C ASP A 51 -9.21 -9.92 13.10
N SER A 52 -8.26 -9.36 12.36
CA SER A 52 -7.10 -8.75 13.01
C SER A 52 -7.32 -7.25 13.14
N TYR A 53 -7.42 -6.77 14.38
CA TYR A 53 -7.18 -5.38 14.81
C TYR A 53 -5.82 -4.82 14.33
N ILE A 54 -5.04 -5.58 13.57
CA ILE A 54 -3.72 -5.23 13.06
C ILE A 54 -3.91 -4.48 11.75
N VAL A 55 -3.47 -3.23 11.71
CA VAL A 55 -3.33 -2.47 10.46
C VAL A 55 -1.96 -2.80 9.88
N ASN A 56 -1.94 -3.30 8.65
CA ASN A 56 -0.75 -3.63 7.89
C ASN A 56 -0.59 -2.63 6.76
N PHE A 57 0.62 -2.11 6.59
CA PHE A 57 0.97 -1.24 5.48
C PHE A 57 1.86 -2.00 4.51
N TYR A 58 1.54 -1.91 3.22
CA TYR A 58 2.29 -2.55 2.16
C TYR A 58 2.75 -1.51 1.17
N TYR A 59 4.07 -1.43 0.93
CA TYR A 59 4.63 -0.68 -0.18
C TYR A 59 4.64 -1.54 -1.45
N PHE A 60 4.42 -0.90 -2.60
CA PHE A 60 4.55 -1.53 -3.91
C PHE A 60 5.24 -0.62 -4.93
N SER A 61 5.84 -1.26 -5.92
CA SER A 61 6.34 -0.64 -7.15
C SER A 61 6.04 -1.57 -8.31
N ASN A 62 5.11 -1.18 -9.19
CA ASN A 62 4.65 -2.04 -10.27
C ASN A 62 4.40 -1.26 -11.57
N LYS A 63 4.98 -1.74 -12.67
CA LYS A 63 4.76 -1.19 -14.01
C LYS A 63 3.43 -1.65 -14.64
N ASN A 64 2.88 -2.78 -14.21
CA ASN A 64 1.70 -3.40 -14.80
C ASN A 64 0.40 -2.64 -14.49
N PHE A 65 0.43 -1.69 -13.55
CA PHE A 65 -0.71 -0.83 -13.28
C PHE A 65 -0.85 0.31 -14.29
N SER A 66 0.22 0.64 -15.03
CA SER A 66 0.22 1.67 -16.07
C SER A 66 0.29 1.04 -17.45
N GLU A 67 -0.63 1.42 -18.34
CA GLU A 67 -0.61 1.00 -19.75
C GLU A 67 0.63 1.54 -20.49
N GLU A 68 1.19 2.65 -20.02
CA GLU A 68 2.41 3.26 -20.57
C GLU A 68 3.69 2.54 -20.11
N GLY A 69 3.58 1.49 -19.30
CA GLY A 69 4.71 0.74 -18.76
C GLY A 69 5.53 1.49 -17.70
N LYS A 70 5.01 2.63 -17.22
CA LYS A 70 5.62 3.43 -16.14
C LYS A 70 5.40 2.75 -14.79
N PHE A 71 6.40 2.80 -13.93
CA PHE A 71 6.29 2.34 -12.56
C PHE A 71 5.30 3.20 -11.78
N VAL A 72 4.29 2.53 -11.22
CA VAL A 72 3.42 3.08 -10.20
C VAL A 72 3.94 2.62 -8.85
N ARG A 73 4.29 3.58 -8.00
CA ARG A 73 4.79 3.32 -6.65
C ARG A 73 3.78 3.79 -5.63
N GLY A 74 3.53 3.03 -4.57
CA GLY A 74 2.52 3.42 -3.62
C GLY A 74 2.54 2.63 -2.34
N VAL A 75 1.59 2.98 -1.48
CA VAL A 75 1.29 2.24 -0.27
C VAL A 75 -0.17 1.87 -0.26
N LEU A 76 -0.47 0.73 0.33
CA LEU A 76 -1.82 0.36 0.69
C LEU A 76 -1.87 -0.14 2.12
N PHE A 77 -3.02 0.00 2.75
CA PHE A 77 -3.29 -0.58 4.05
C PHE A 77 -4.70 -1.15 4.12
N ASN A 78 -4.89 -2.16 4.96
CA ASN A 78 -6.22 -2.71 5.22
C ASN A 78 -7.10 -1.65 5.90
N SER A 79 -8.30 -1.46 5.37
CA SER A 79 -9.24 -0.45 5.81
C SER A 79 -10.68 -0.95 5.66
N ARG A 80 -11.63 -0.12 6.09
CA ARG A 80 -13.06 -0.37 6.05
C ARG A 80 -13.81 0.94 5.88
N ASP A 81 -15.06 0.89 5.42
CA ASP A 81 -15.95 2.05 5.50
C ASP A 81 -16.57 2.22 6.90
N GLN A 82 -17.33 3.31 7.06
CA GLN A 82 -18.13 3.61 8.25
C GLN A 82 -19.11 2.48 8.64
N ARG A 83 -19.50 1.61 7.70
CA ARG A 83 -20.39 0.47 7.95
C ARG A 83 -19.63 -0.82 8.26
N GLY A 84 -18.30 -0.75 8.36
CA GLY A 84 -17.44 -1.90 8.63
C GLY A 84 -17.18 -2.81 7.44
N ARG A 85 -17.58 -2.44 6.21
CA ARG A 85 -17.30 -3.26 5.03
C ARG A 85 -15.83 -3.09 4.64
N ILE A 86 -15.10 -4.21 4.59
CA ILE A 86 -13.67 -4.23 4.31
C ILE A 86 -13.39 -3.82 2.86
N CYS A 87 -12.43 -2.91 2.71
CA CYS A 87 -11.79 -2.57 1.46
C CYS A 87 -10.50 -1.83 1.79
N PRO A 88 -9.35 -2.26 1.27
CA PRO A 88 -8.10 -1.54 1.44
C PRO A 88 -8.20 -0.09 0.95
N PHE A 89 -7.34 0.75 1.51
CA PHE A 89 -7.10 2.09 1.00
C PHE A 89 -5.71 2.13 0.38
N VAL A 90 -5.62 2.73 -0.81
CA VAL A 90 -4.40 2.81 -1.60
C VAL A 90 -4.08 4.27 -1.90
N MET A 91 -2.80 4.63 -1.78
CA MET A 91 -2.25 5.88 -2.29
C MET A 91 -1.02 5.57 -3.13
N PHE A 92 -0.90 6.23 -4.28
CA PHE A 92 0.16 5.95 -5.24
C PHE A 92 0.65 7.20 -5.96
N CYS A 93 1.84 7.09 -6.54
CA CYS A 93 2.54 8.11 -7.31
C CYS A 93 2.88 7.55 -8.69
N VAL A 94 2.59 8.31 -9.74
CA VAL A 94 2.97 7.99 -11.13
C VAL A 94 4.26 8.68 -11.59
N ASP A 95 4.85 9.54 -10.75
CA ASP A 95 6.14 10.15 -11.01
C ASP A 95 7.25 9.25 -10.46
N GLU A 96 7.97 8.57 -11.35
CA GLU A 96 9.05 7.64 -11.01
C GLU A 96 10.27 8.31 -10.38
N LYS A 97 10.46 9.62 -10.64
CA LYS A 97 11.63 10.37 -10.17
C LYS A 97 11.38 11.02 -8.80
N ALA A 98 10.12 11.05 -8.36
CA ALA A 98 9.76 11.62 -7.08
C ALA A 98 10.43 10.87 -5.92
N PRO A 99 11.04 11.57 -4.95
CA PRO A 99 11.61 10.94 -3.76
C PRO A 99 10.53 10.25 -2.93
N LEU A 100 10.77 9.01 -2.46
CA LEU A 100 9.79 8.29 -1.63
C LEU A 100 9.43 9.08 -0.36
N LYS A 101 10.41 9.75 0.25
CA LYS A 101 10.19 10.61 1.42
C LYS A 101 9.10 11.67 1.16
N GLU A 102 9.16 12.34 0.01
CA GLU A 102 8.18 13.37 -0.35
C GLU A 102 6.81 12.77 -0.67
N ILE A 103 6.78 11.61 -1.34
CA ILE A 103 5.55 10.87 -1.61
C ILE A 103 4.82 10.53 -0.29
N PHE A 104 5.53 9.97 0.69
CA PHE A 104 4.94 9.61 1.98
C PHE A 104 4.45 10.85 2.74
N LEU A 105 5.20 11.94 2.76
CA LEU A 105 4.73 13.19 3.38
C LEU A 105 3.40 13.67 2.80
N ILE A 106 3.25 13.62 1.47
CA ILE A 106 2.00 13.99 0.80
C ILE A 106 0.88 13.00 1.14
N PHE A 107 1.17 11.71 1.23
CA PHE A 107 0.19 10.69 1.65
C PHE A 107 -0.38 10.99 3.03
N PHE A 108 0.47 11.27 4.02
CA PHE A 108 0.00 11.62 5.36
C PHE A 108 -0.74 12.95 5.40
N GLN A 109 -0.29 13.95 4.63
CA GLN A 109 -1.03 15.19 4.48
C GLN A 109 -2.44 14.94 3.91
N LYS A 110 -2.58 14.03 2.92
CA LYS A 110 -3.88 13.68 2.34
C LYS A 110 -4.78 12.93 3.31
N LEU A 111 -4.23 12.02 4.12
CA LEU A 111 -4.99 11.38 5.19
C LEU A 111 -5.50 12.41 6.22
N ASN A 112 -4.68 13.40 6.57
CA ASN A 112 -5.09 14.51 7.42
C ASN A 112 -6.18 15.39 6.78
N ASP A 113 -6.09 15.68 5.48
CA ASP A 113 -7.12 16.41 4.73
C ASP A 113 -8.48 15.67 4.78
N PHE A 114 -8.44 14.34 4.74
CA PHE A 114 -9.63 13.50 4.95
C PHE A 114 -10.13 13.49 6.40
N LYS A 115 -9.39 14.06 7.35
CA LYS A 115 -9.65 13.95 8.80
C LYS A 115 -9.60 12.50 9.28
N PHE A 116 -8.83 11.66 8.61
CA PHE A 116 -8.64 10.26 8.98
C PHE A 116 -7.58 10.14 10.08
N LYS A 117 -7.81 9.23 11.03
CA LYS A 117 -6.87 8.82 12.07
C LYS A 117 -6.80 7.31 12.12
N PHE A 118 -5.63 6.72 12.30
CA PHE A 118 -5.45 5.27 12.39
C PHE A 118 -6.13 4.67 13.62
N SER A 119 -6.36 5.47 14.66
CA SER A 119 -7.16 5.08 15.82
C SER A 119 -8.61 4.68 15.47
N LEU A 120 -9.13 5.10 14.30
CA LEU A 120 -10.44 4.68 13.78
C LEU A 120 -10.44 3.22 13.28
N LEU A 121 -9.26 2.67 12.94
CA LEU A 121 -9.09 1.28 12.56
C LEU A 121 -8.83 0.42 13.79
N ASN A 122 -7.93 0.86 14.68
CA ASN A 122 -7.66 0.24 15.98
C ASN A 122 -7.22 1.32 16.98
N SER A 123 -7.89 1.38 18.13
CA SER A 123 -7.63 2.36 19.20
C SER A 123 -6.22 2.31 19.79
N LEU A 124 -5.49 1.21 19.61
CA LEU A 124 -4.09 1.06 20.04
C LEU A 124 -3.10 1.74 19.09
N LEU A 125 -3.53 2.17 17.90
CA LEU A 125 -2.68 2.79 16.90
C LEU A 125 -2.54 4.29 17.16
N ILE A 126 -1.29 4.76 17.13
CA ILE A 126 -0.91 6.15 17.32
C ILE A 126 -0.38 6.68 15.98
N ASP A 127 -1.02 7.73 15.45
CA ASP A 127 -0.72 8.28 14.12
C ASP A 127 0.75 8.67 13.97
N ASP A 128 1.32 9.35 14.96
CA ASP A 128 2.73 9.79 14.95
C ASP A 128 3.71 8.61 14.97
N GLN A 129 3.35 7.52 15.65
CA GLN A 129 4.19 6.32 15.69
C GLN A 129 4.16 5.60 14.34
N ILE A 130 2.98 5.48 13.72
CA ILE A 130 2.84 4.93 12.38
C ILE A 130 3.65 5.79 11.39
N PHE A 131 3.51 7.11 11.47
CA PHE A 131 4.27 8.04 10.63
C PHE A 131 5.77 7.80 10.77
N THR A 132 6.27 7.76 12.02
CA THR A 132 7.69 7.57 12.31
C THR A 132 8.20 6.24 11.75
N ASN A 133 7.51 5.13 12.05
CA ASN A 133 7.89 3.80 11.58
C ASN A 133 7.93 3.70 10.05
N LEU A 134 6.93 4.28 9.37
CA LEU A 134 6.89 4.29 7.91
C LEU A 134 8.03 5.14 7.32
N MET A 135 8.32 6.30 7.92
CA MET A 135 9.40 7.17 7.47
C MET A 135 10.80 6.58 7.73
N GLU A 136 10.97 5.80 8.80
CA GLU A 136 12.20 5.04 9.06
C GLU A 136 12.40 3.89 8.07
N ALA A 137 11.33 3.34 7.49
CA ALA A 137 11.41 2.31 6.46
C ALA A 137 11.79 2.88 5.08
N VAL A 138 11.50 4.16 4.80
CA VAL A 138 11.74 4.80 3.49
C VAL A 138 13.18 4.68 3.00
N PRO A 139 14.24 4.98 3.78
CA PRO A 139 15.62 4.83 3.32
C PRO A 139 15.94 3.41 2.83
N THR A 140 15.41 2.38 3.50
CA THR A 140 15.59 0.98 3.09
C THR A 140 14.87 0.68 1.77
N LEU A 141 13.70 1.27 1.55
CA LEU A 141 12.97 1.17 0.27
C LEU A 141 13.70 1.92 -0.85
N ASP A 142 14.28 3.10 -0.58
CA ASP A 142 15.03 3.88 -1.56
C ASP A 142 16.35 3.21 -1.97
N LEU A 143 17.06 2.59 -1.02
CA LEU A 143 18.30 1.84 -1.26
C LEU A 143 18.04 0.58 -2.10
N ASN A 144 16.97 -0.16 -1.80
CA ASN A 144 16.56 -1.33 -2.58
C ASN A 144 15.84 -0.96 -3.89
N GLY A 145 15.28 0.25 -3.97
CA GLY A 145 14.58 0.80 -5.14
C GLY A 145 15.47 1.06 -6.36
N ARG A 146 16.80 1.02 -6.20
CA ARG A 146 17.76 1.06 -7.33
C ARG A 146 17.95 -0.29 -8.01
N ILE A 147 17.47 -1.38 -7.41
CA ILE A 147 17.51 -2.73 -7.98
C ILE A 147 16.11 -3.35 -7.87
N LEU A 148 15.17 -2.90 -8.70
CA LEU A 148 13.89 -3.60 -8.86
C LEU A 148 13.78 -4.02 -10.32
N GLU A 149 14.23 -5.26 -10.57
CA GLU A 149 13.78 -6.01 -11.73
C GLU A 149 12.24 -6.01 -11.77
N PRO A 150 11.61 -6.08 -12.96
CA PRO A 150 10.19 -5.83 -13.15
C PRO A 150 9.31 -6.99 -12.66
N MET A 151 9.33 -7.29 -11.37
CA MET A 151 8.45 -8.26 -10.73
C MET A 151 7.96 -7.74 -9.39
N ASP A 152 6.65 -7.49 -9.29
CA ASP A 152 5.77 -7.53 -8.11
C ASP A 152 6.44 -7.51 -6.71
N TYR A 153 7.21 -6.45 -6.39
CA TYR A 153 7.78 -6.30 -5.04
C TYR A 153 6.76 -5.66 -4.09
N TRP A 154 6.51 -6.37 -2.98
CA TRP A 154 5.65 -5.92 -1.88
C TRP A 154 6.44 -5.98 -0.57
N VAL A 155 6.35 -4.93 0.23
CA VAL A 155 7.06 -4.85 1.51
C VAL A 155 6.07 -4.47 2.60
N GLU A 156 5.94 -5.32 3.63
CA GLU A 156 5.18 -5.00 4.85
C GLU A 156 5.99 -4.00 5.69
N LEU A 157 5.40 -2.85 6.01
CA LEU A 157 6.09 -1.74 6.68
C LEU A 157 5.75 -1.62 8.18
N TYR A 158 4.64 -2.23 8.63
CA TYR A 158 4.11 -2.10 10.01
C TYR A 158 3.12 -3.26 10.29
N PRO A 159 3.00 -3.81 11.53
CA PRO A 159 3.51 -3.35 12.85
C PRO A 159 5.00 -3.60 13.14
N THR A 160 5.61 -4.55 12.44
CA THR A 160 7.06 -4.79 12.39
C THR A 160 7.34 -5.39 11.02
N PHE A 161 8.60 -5.55 10.60
CA PHE A 161 8.93 -6.35 9.41
C PHE A 161 8.64 -7.83 9.73
N SER A 162 7.37 -8.19 9.80
CA SER A 162 6.90 -9.56 9.86
C SER A 162 7.24 -10.09 8.48
N GLY A 163 8.42 -10.71 8.34
CA GLY A 163 8.75 -11.46 7.14
C GLY A 163 7.51 -12.27 6.79
N LEU A 164 6.85 -11.89 5.68
CA LEU A 164 5.66 -12.55 5.21
C LEU A 164 6.01 -14.04 5.09
N GLU A 165 5.64 -14.85 6.07
CA GLU A 165 5.73 -16.30 6.00
C GLU A 165 4.62 -16.78 5.07
N LEU A 166 4.73 -16.39 3.80
CA LEU A 166 3.94 -16.95 2.71
C LEU A 166 4.60 -18.30 2.38
N LYS A 167 4.32 -19.32 3.18
CA LYS A 167 4.62 -20.70 2.81
C LYS A 167 3.59 -21.14 1.75
N VAL A 168 3.86 -20.82 0.48
CA VAL A 168 3.07 -21.32 -0.65
C VAL A 168 3.57 -22.72 -0.98
N GLU A 169 2.97 -23.75 -0.36
CA GLU A 169 3.15 -25.12 -0.82
C GLU A 169 2.40 -25.30 -2.14
N LYS A 170 3.16 -25.17 -3.24
CA LYS A 170 2.79 -25.43 -4.64
C LYS A 170 1.96 -24.33 -5.30
N THR A 171 2.62 -23.53 -6.14
CA THR A 171 2.51 -23.71 -7.60
C THR A 171 3.59 -22.90 -8.32
N ASN A 172 4.44 -23.64 -9.02
CA ASN A 172 5.24 -23.31 -10.20
C ASN A 172 5.70 -21.85 -10.44
N HIS A 173 7.01 -21.68 -10.29
CA HIS A 173 7.86 -20.64 -10.88
C HIS A 173 7.51 -19.19 -10.53
N ILE A 174 8.04 -18.70 -9.40
CA ILE A 174 8.76 -17.42 -9.29
C ILE A 174 9.70 -17.55 -8.08
N VAL A 175 10.95 -17.14 -8.25
CA VAL A 175 12.07 -17.31 -7.31
C VAL A 175 11.90 -16.35 -6.13
N TYR A 176 11.64 -16.88 -4.94
CA TYR A 176 11.64 -16.11 -3.69
C TYR A 176 13.08 -15.95 -3.17
N ARG A 177 13.63 -14.72 -3.18
CA ARG A 177 14.84 -14.42 -2.42
C ARG A 177 14.48 -13.91 -1.03
N LYS A 178 14.63 -14.81 -0.05
CA LYS A 178 14.70 -14.51 1.37
C LYS A 178 15.87 -13.56 1.65
N LEU A 179 15.62 -12.26 1.80
CA LEU A 179 16.59 -11.34 2.38
C LEU A 179 16.62 -11.56 3.89
N MET A 180 17.44 -12.51 4.34
CA MET A 180 17.91 -12.57 5.72
C MET A 180 18.90 -11.43 5.89
N LEU A 181 18.49 -10.33 6.52
CA LEU A 181 19.44 -9.40 7.12
C LEU A 181 19.81 -9.96 8.49
N LYS A 182 21.10 -10.29 8.66
CA LYS A 182 21.72 -10.54 9.97
C LYS A 182 22.07 -9.21 10.61
#